data_AF-A0A2N3YH03-F1
#
_entry.id   AF-A0A2N3YH03-F1
#
_cell.length_a   1.000
_cell.length_b   1.000
_cell.length_c   1.000
_cell.angle_alpha   90.00
_cell.angle_beta   90.00
_cell.angle_gamma   90.00
#
_symmetry.space_group_name_H-M   'P 1'
#
loop_
_entity.id
_entity.type
_entity.pdbx_description
1 polymer ?
#
loop_
_entity_poly.entity_id
_entity_poly.type
_entity_poly.pdbx_seq_one_letter_code
_entity_poly.pdbx_strand_id
1 'polypeptide(L)'
;MGRSEVVVDGAGPLAAETVAQLRRCGVRVRAGALAADAAELEVAGGAPPPALVVLVADGEVPLWRRAPSAVAPWHRLGVPQLPVTAGPGPLVVGPLVVPGRPPCLACVGGGLPAARAVAGGPAPRPDHAAVLLAAAVTSVTALGVLGGDTTLAAISTEIGARAVTVVHRVWGSRPGCPCASATMAG
;
A
#
# COMPACT_ATOMS: atom_id res chain seq x y z
N MET A 1 3.68 -25.48 2.02
CA MET A 1 3.41 -24.08 1.61
C MET A 1 4.71 -23.32 1.66
N GLY A 2 5.23 -22.89 0.51
CA GLY A 2 6.44 -22.05 0.46
C GLY A 2 6.19 -20.78 1.26
N ARG A 3 7.11 -20.42 2.16
CA ARG A 3 6.94 -19.28 3.05
C ARG A 3 6.98 -17.98 2.25
N SER A 4 5.81 -17.44 1.94
CA SER A 4 5.68 -16.16 1.27
C SER A 4 6.09 -15.01 2.20
N GLU A 5 7.00 -14.15 1.72
CA GLU A 5 7.47 -12.94 2.40
C GLU A 5 6.56 -11.75 2.06
N VAL A 6 6.43 -10.81 3.00
CA VAL A 6 5.87 -9.47 2.77
C VAL A 6 6.99 -8.45 2.83
N VAL A 7 7.06 -7.56 1.84
CA VAL A 7 7.97 -6.41 1.85
C VAL A 7 7.22 -5.19 2.35
N VAL A 8 7.78 -4.48 3.33
CA VAL A 8 7.29 -3.17 3.79
C VAL A 8 8.34 -2.12 3.43
N ASP A 9 8.09 -1.43 2.33
CA ASP A 9 8.95 -0.37 1.81
C ASP A 9 8.54 0.98 2.39
N GLY A 10 9.45 1.63 3.09
CA GLY A 10 9.21 2.92 3.73
C GLY A 10 9.68 2.98 5.17
N ALA A 11 9.41 4.10 5.82
CA ALA A 11 9.88 4.40 7.18
C ALA A 11 8.80 5.13 7.99
N GLY A 12 9.12 5.41 9.25
CA GLY A 12 8.24 6.14 10.16
C GLY A 12 7.38 5.23 11.05
N PRO A 13 6.58 5.83 11.96
CA PRO A 13 5.83 5.09 12.98
C PRO A 13 4.86 4.05 12.38
N LEU A 14 4.23 4.36 11.26
CA LEU A 14 3.28 3.46 10.61
C LEU A 14 3.97 2.24 9.99
N ALA A 15 5.11 2.43 9.31
CA ALA A 15 5.88 1.31 8.78
C ALA A 15 6.40 0.42 9.93
N ALA A 16 6.96 1.03 10.97
CA ALA A 16 7.48 0.31 12.13
C ALA A 16 6.40 -0.53 12.84
N GLU A 17 5.22 0.06 13.08
CA GLU A 17 4.11 -0.64 13.71
C GLU A 17 3.53 -1.74 12.82
N THR A 18 3.42 -1.51 11.51
CA THR A 18 3.01 -2.54 10.54
C THR A 18 3.96 -3.74 10.57
N VAL A 19 5.27 -3.49 10.56
CA VAL A 19 6.28 -4.55 10.64
C VAL A 19 6.17 -5.30 11.97
N ALA A 20 5.98 -4.60 13.08
CA ALA A 20 5.83 -5.21 14.39
C ALA A 20 4.57 -6.11 14.47
N GLN A 21 3.45 -5.66 13.93
CA GLN A 21 2.20 -6.45 13.90
C GLN A 21 2.32 -7.69 13.01
N LEU A 22 2.82 -7.55 11.78
CA LEU A 22 3.04 -8.68 10.89
C LEU A 22 3.98 -9.74 11.49
N ARG A 23 5.07 -9.30 12.13
CA ARG A 23 5.99 -10.21 12.83
C ARG A 23 5.33 -10.91 14.03
N ARG A 24 4.47 -10.21 14.79
CA ARG A 24 3.66 -10.83 15.86
C ARG A 24 2.71 -11.91 15.31
N CYS A 25 2.25 -11.77 14.08
CA CYS A 25 1.46 -12.78 13.36
C CYS A 25 2.31 -13.89 12.72
N GLY A 26 3.64 -13.93 12.94
CA GLY A 26 4.53 -14.94 12.39
C GLY A 26 4.86 -14.77 10.90
N VAL A 27 4.54 -13.62 10.31
CA VAL A 27 4.85 -13.31 8.91
C VAL A 27 6.34 -12.99 8.76
N ARG A 28 6.97 -13.51 7.70
CA ARG A 28 8.31 -13.09 7.30
C ARG A 28 8.22 -11.71 6.65
N VAL A 29 8.91 -10.74 7.23
CA VAL A 29 8.86 -9.35 6.80
C VAL A 29 10.25 -8.81 6.53
N ARG A 30 10.45 -8.39 5.28
CA ARG A 30 11.55 -7.51 4.86
C ARG A 30 11.09 -6.07 4.95
N ALA A 31 11.88 -5.19 5.55
CA ALA A 31 11.46 -3.81 5.79
C ALA A 31 12.62 -2.83 5.75
N GLY A 32 12.31 -1.57 5.43
CA GLY A 32 13.27 -0.47 5.40
C GLY A 32 12.92 0.53 4.31
N ALA A 33 13.61 1.67 4.32
CA ALA A 33 13.63 2.56 3.16
C ALA A 33 14.27 1.81 1.99
N LEU A 34 13.60 1.75 0.84
CA LEU A 34 14.05 1.04 -0.37
C LEU A 34 14.06 -0.49 -0.25
N ALA A 35 13.29 -1.04 0.69
CA ALA A 35 13.13 -2.49 0.83
C ALA A 35 12.47 -3.13 -0.39
N ALA A 36 11.62 -2.38 -1.10
CA ALA A 36 11.10 -2.81 -2.40
C ALA A 36 12.26 -2.94 -3.40
N ASP A 37 13.02 -1.87 -3.66
CA ASP A 37 14.10 -1.90 -4.66
C ASP A 37 15.14 -3.01 -4.36
N ALA A 38 15.50 -3.21 -3.09
CA ALA A 38 16.38 -4.29 -2.68
C ALA A 38 15.80 -5.69 -2.99
N ALA A 39 14.51 -5.90 -2.73
CA ALA A 39 13.83 -7.15 -3.06
C ALA A 39 13.74 -7.36 -4.57
N GLU A 40 13.57 -6.30 -5.37
CA GLU A 40 13.50 -6.39 -6.84
C GLU A 40 14.82 -6.94 -7.39
N LEU A 41 15.96 -6.42 -6.90
CA LEU A 41 17.28 -6.88 -7.31
C LEU A 41 17.51 -8.36 -6.97
N GLU A 42 17.07 -8.80 -5.78
CA GLU A 42 17.15 -10.21 -5.40
C GLU A 42 16.30 -11.12 -6.30
N VAL A 43 15.07 -10.67 -6.64
CA VAL A 43 14.19 -11.41 -7.55
C VAL A 43 14.80 -11.47 -8.95
N ALA A 44 15.39 -10.38 -9.44
CA ALA A 44 16.13 -10.37 -10.70
C ALA A 44 17.34 -11.33 -10.67
N GLY A 45 17.91 -11.57 -9.50
CA GLY A 45 18.95 -12.57 -9.24
C GLY A 45 18.43 -14.01 -9.02
N GLY A 46 17.13 -14.25 -9.15
CA GLY A 46 16.52 -15.59 -9.05
C GLY A 46 15.85 -15.92 -7.71
N ALA A 47 15.76 -14.97 -6.77
CA ALA A 47 14.95 -15.16 -5.57
C ALA A 47 13.44 -15.23 -5.92
N PRO A 48 12.62 -15.95 -5.13
CA PRO A 48 11.18 -15.95 -5.34
C PRO A 48 10.58 -14.54 -5.06
N PRO A 49 9.56 -14.11 -5.81
CA PRO A 49 8.87 -12.85 -5.53
C PRO A 49 8.14 -12.90 -4.18
N PRO A 50 8.02 -11.75 -3.48
CA PRO A 50 7.19 -11.66 -2.28
C PRO A 50 5.71 -11.81 -2.63
N ALA A 51 4.88 -12.18 -1.65
CA ALA A 51 3.43 -12.25 -1.86
C ALA A 51 2.75 -10.88 -1.86
N LEU A 52 3.39 -9.86 -1.27
CA LEU A 52 2.86 -8.51 -1.19
C LEU A 52 4.00 -7.51 -1.00
N VAL A 53 3.88 -6.35 -1.65
CA VAL A 53 4.69 -5.16 -1.36
C VAL A 53 3.79 -4.08 -0.75
N VAL A 54 4.02 -3.74 0.51
CA VAL A 54 3.39 -2.60 1.19
C VAL A 54 4.28 -1.38 0.99
N LEU A 55 3.73 -0.34 0.37
CA LEU A 55 4.46 0.89 0.06
C LEU A 55 4.01 1.98 1.03
N VAL A 56 4.86 2.39 1.97
CA VAL A 56 4.53 3.35 3.03
C VAL A 56 5.19 4.70 2.73
N ALA A 57 4.38 5.72 2.51
CA ALA A 57 4.82 7.10 2.39
C ALA A 57 4.45 7.88 3.66
N ASP A 58 5.43 8.50 4.31
CA ASP A 58 5.24 9.33 5.51
C ASP A 58 5.60 10.79 5.21
N GLY A 59 4.63 11.70 5.34
CA GLY A 59 4.83 13.15 5.20
C GLY A 59 5.13 13.67 3.78
N GLU A 60 5.42 12.78 2.84
CA GLU A 60 5.83 13.13 1.48
C GLU A 60 4.78 12.71 0.43
N VAL A 61 4.89 13.31 -0.76
CA VAL A 61 4.10 12.86 -1.91
C VAL A 61 4.62 11.49 -2.33
N PRO A 62 3.77 10.44 -2.34
CA PRO A 62 4.26 9.09 -2.56
C PRO A 62 4.95 8.87 -3.91
N LEU A 63 5.97 8.01 -3.94
CA LEU A 63 6.72 7.70 -5.17
C LEU A 63 5.81 7.18 -6.28
N TRP A 64 4.88 6.28 -5.96
CA TRP A 64 3.91 5.73 -6.92
C TRP A 64 2.95 6.78 -7.49
N ARG A 65 2.88 7.98 -6.89
CA ARG A 65 2.14 9.12 -7.42
C ARG A 65 2.98 9.95 -8.39
N ARG A 66 4.26 10.20 -8.06
CA ARG A 66 5.18 11.01 -8.88
C ARG A 66 5.76 10.24 -10.06
N ALA A 67 6.09 8.98 -9.84
CA ALA A 67 6.69 8.07 -10.81
C ALA A 67 6.04 6.67 -10.68
N PRO A 68 4.81 6.47 -11.17
CA PRO A 68 4.17 5.15 -11.18
C PRO A 68 5.00 4.06 -11.87
N SER A 69 5.93 4.44 -12.76
CA SER A 69 6.87 3.52 -13.40
C SER A 69 7.88 2.91 -12.43
N ALA A 70 8.23 3.58 -11.33
CA ALA A 70 9.18 3.07 -10.33
C ALA A 70 8.65 1.83 -9.61
N VAL A 71 7.32 1.67 -9.54
CA VAL A 71 6.65 0.50 -8.94
C VAL A 71 6.14 -0.50 -9.98
N ALA A 72 6.37 -0.22 -11.27
CA ALA A 72 5.98 -1.10 -12.37
C ALA A 72 6.65 -2.49 -12.37
N PRO A 73 7.89 -2.69 -11.87
CA PRO A 73 8.49 -4.02 -11.79
C PRO A 73 7.61 -5.02 -11.03
N TRP A 74 7.10 -4.64 -9.86
CA TRP A 74 6.21 -5.48 -9.07
C TRP A 74 4.91 -5.81 -9.78
N HIS A 75 4.36 -4.85 -10.52
CA HIS A 75 3.17 -5.09 -11.32
C HIS A 75 3.44 -6.10 -12.44
N ARG A 76 4.59 -6.00 -13.12
CA ARG A 76 4.97 -6.97 -14.17
C ARG A 76 5.21 -8.36 -13.61
N LEU A 77 5.71 -8.46 -12.38
CA LEU A 77 5.93 -9.72 -11.66
C LEU A 77 4.63 -10.32 -11.07
N GLY A 78 3.48 -9.68 -11.27
CA GLY A 78 2.20 -10.17 -10.74
C GLY A 78 2.07 -10.04 -9.22
N VAL A 79 2.95 -9.28 -8.57
CA VAL A 79 2.98 -9.10 -7.11
C VAL A 79 1.97 -8.01 -6.71
N PRO A 80 0.98 -8.30 -5.85
CA PRO A 80 0.08 -7.28 -5.31
C PRO A 80 0.83 -6.14 -4.59
N GLN A 81 0.29 -4.94 -4.66
CA GLN A 81 0.83 -3.78 -3.92
C GLN A 81 -0.23 -3.14 -3.03
N LEU A 82 0.17 -2.73 -1.85
CA LEU A 82 -0.69 -2.01 -0.90
C LEU A 82 -0.05 -0.65 -0.58
N PRO A 83 -0.47 0.44 -1.26
CA PRO A 83 -0.02 1.78 -0.92
C PRO A 83 -0.62 2.22 0.42
N VAL A 84 0.19 2.84 1.25
CA VAL A 84 -0.18 3.34 2.56
C VAL A 84 0.42 4.74 2.73
N THR A 85 -0.38 5.70 3.15
CA THR A 85 0.08 7.07 3.38
C THR A 85 -0.18 7.51 4.81
N ALA A 86 0.88 7.94 5.49
CA ALA A 86 0.82 8.77 6.69
C ALA A 86 1.22 10.19 6.29
N GLY A 87 0.44 11.21 6.63
CA GLY A 87 0.76 12.55 6.17
C GLY A 87 -0.17 13.61 6.76
N PRO A 88 -0.11 14.85 6.22
CA PRO A 88 -1.00 15.93 6.62
C PRO A 88 -2.44 15.63 6.17
N GLY A 89 -3.18 14.83 6.94
CA GLY A 89 -4.52 14.36 6.57
C GLY A 89 -4.88 13.03 7.24
N PRO A 90 -5.94 12.35 6.77
CA PRO A 90 -6.21 10.98 7.19
C PRO A 90 -5.07 10.04 6.78
N LEU A 91 -4.80 9.05 7.61
CA LEU A 91 -4.01 7.89 7.20
C LEU A 91 -4.81 7.11 6.16
N VAL A 92 -4.19 6.69 5.07
CA VAL A 92 -4.89 5.92 4.03
C VAL A 92 -4.19 4.59 3.87
N VAL A 93 -4.94 3.50 3.98
CA VAL A 93 -4.49 2.14 3.68
C VAL A 93 -5.18 1.68 2.41
N GLY A 94 -4.41 1.45 1.37
CA GLY A 94 -4.87 0.97 0.07
C GLY A 94 -5.23 2.07 -0.94
N PRO A 95 -5.89 1.68 -2.04
CA PRO A 95 -6.51 0.36 -2.25
C PRO A 95 -5.48 -0.75 -2.47
N LEU A 96 -5.83 -2.00 -2.12
CA LEU A 96 -5.04 -3.14 -2.55
C LEU A 96 -5.08 -3.21 -4.08
N VAL A 97 -3.91 -3.03 -4.71
CA VAL A 97 -3.71 -3.11 -6.15
C VAL A 97 -3.27 -4.52 -6.49
N VAL A 98 -4.09 -5.22 -7.28
CA VAL A 98 -3.81 -6.58 -7.74
C VAL A 98 -3.50 -6.52 -9.24
N PRO A 99 -2.29 -6.90 -9.68
CA PRO A 99 -1.95 -6.94 -11.10
C PRO A 99 -2.99 -7.70 -11.94
N GLY A 100 -3.36 -7.11 -13.08
CA GLY A 100 -4.42 -7.65 -13.95
C GLY A 100 -5.84 -7.24 -13.55
N ARG A 101 -6.03 -6.55 -12.41
CA ARG A 101 -7.34 -6.03 -11.99
C ARG A 101 -7.30 -4.51 -11.83
N PRO A 102 -8.34 -3.76 -12.24
CA PRO A 102 -8.45 -2.34 -11.93
C PRO A 102 -8.77 -2.14 -10.43
N PRO A 103 -8.33 -1.02 -9.82
CA PRO A 103 -7.45 0.02 -10.37
C PRO A 103 -5.97 -0.41 -10.34
N CYS A 104 -5.16 0.11 -11.28
CA CYS A 104 -3.70 0.04 -11.15
C CYS A 104 -3.16 1.22 -10.30
N LEU A 105 -1.88 1.16 -9.90
CA LEU A 105 -1.24 2.24 -9.12
C LEU A 105 -1.29 3.61 -9.82
N ALA A 106 -1.26 3.66 -11.16
CA ALA A 106 -1.44 4.92 -11.88
C ALA A 106 -2.86 5.50 -11.76
N CYS A 107 -3.89 4.65 -11.62
CA CYS A 107 -5.26 5.11 -11.33
C CYS A 107 -5.34 5.69 -9.91
N VAL A 108 -4.71 5.00 -8.95
CA VAL A 108 -4.69 5.42 -7.55
C VAL A 108 -3.94 6.75 -7.37
N GLY A 109 -2.76 6.87 -7.97
CA GLY A 109 -1.93 8.08 -7.87
C GLY A 109 -2.64 9.34 -8.38
N GLY A 110 -3.45 9.21 -9.45
CA GLY A 110 -4.22 10.33 -10.02
C GLY A 110 -5.51 10.69 -9.27
N GLY A 111 -6.10 9.75 -8.53
CA GLY A 111 -7.42 9.93 -7.88
C GLY A 111 -7.38 10.26 -6.39
N LEU A 112 -6.26 10.04 -5.70
CA LEU A 112 -6.11 10.52 -4.32
C LEU A 112 -6.17 12.05 -4.36
N PRO A 113 -7.02 12.72 -3.56
CA PRO A 113 -6.85 14.15 -3.38
C PRO A 113 -5.40 14.38 -2.94
N ALA A 114 -4.65 15.21 -3.67
CA ALA A 114 -3.45 15.78 -3.08
C ALA A 114 -3.93 16.31 -1.74
N ALA A 115 -3.37 15.84 -0.62
CA ALA A 115 -3.71 16.31 0.71
C ALA A 115 -3.93 17.81 0.56
N ARG A 116 -5.20 18.25 0.67
CA ARG A 116 -5.53 19.65 0.49
C ARG A 116 -4.70 20.30 1.58
N ALA A 117 -3.58 20.89 1.19
CA ALA A 117 -2.83 21.76 2.05
C ALA A 117 -3.83 22.87 2.32
N VAL A 118 -4.59 22.73 3.40
CA VAL A 118 -5.42 23.79 3.91
C VAL A 118 -4.40 24.87 4.22
N ALA A 119 -4.40 25.90 3.36
CA ALA A 119 -3.47 27.01 3.49
C ALA A 119 -3.59 27.54 4.92
N GLY A 120 -2.53 27.40 5.72
CA GLY A 120 -2.44 28.10 7.01
C GLY A 120 -2.06 27.31 8.27
N GLY A 121 -1.46 26.11 8.21
CA GLY A 121 -0.86 25.52 9.42
C GLY A 121 -0.20 24.14 9.25
N PRO A 122 0.71 23.73 10.15
CA PRO A 122 1.20 22.37 10.19
C PRO A 122 0.02 21.43 10.45
N ALA A 123 -0.19 20.46 9.57
CA ALA A 123 -1.25 19.48 9.77
C ALA A 123 -0.98 18.69 11.06
N PRO A 124 -2.03 18.33 11.80
CA PRO A 124 -1.86 17.55 13.02
C PRO A 124 -1.21 16.21 12.67
N ARG A 125 -0.13 15.87 13.38
CA ARG A 125 0.43 14.53 13.33
C ARG A 125 -0.66 13.54 13.76
N PRO A 126 -0.78 12.38 13.08
CA PRO A 126 -1.70 11.34 13.53
C PRO A 126 -1.34 10.91 14.95
N ASP A 127 -2.34 10.71 15.79
CA ASP A 127 -2.12 10.17 17.12
C ASP A 127 -1.74 8.67 17.04
N HIS A 128 -1.28 8.15 18.17
CA HIS A 128 -0.82 6.76 18.25
C HIS A 128 -1.95 5.77 17.94
N ALA A 129 -3.19 6.05 18.34
CA ALA A 129 -4.32 5.17 18.10
C ALA A 129 -4.64 5.04 16.60
N ALA A 130 -4.57 6.15 15.86
CA ALA A 130 -4.76 6.17 14.42
C ALA A 130 -3.66 5.37 13.69
N VAL A 131 -2.39 5.51 14.13
CA VAL A 131 -1.27 4.72 13.61
C VAL A 131 -1.46 3.22 13.87
N LEU A 132 -1.83 2.85 15.10
CA LEU A 132 -2.11 1.45 15.48
C LEU A 132 -3.22 0.85 14.60
N LEU A 133 -4.32 1.59 14.41
CA LEU A 133 -5.44 1.16 13.59
C LEU A 133 -5.05 1.02 12.11
N ALA A 134 -4.30 1.97 11.55
CA ALA A 134 -3.84 1.89 10.16
C ALA A 134 -2.88 0.71 9.94
N ALA A 135 -1.97 0.47 10.88
CA ALA A 135 -1.10 -0.70 10.86
C ALA A 135 -1.90 -2.01 10.97
N ALA A 136 -2.98 -2.04 11.77
CA ALA A 136 -3.86 -3.21 11.90
C ALA A 136 -4.60 -3.50 10.61
N VAL A 137 -5.20 -2.49 9.97
CA VAL A 137 -5.84 -2.65 8.66
C VAL A 137 -4.83 -3.12 7.60
N THR A 138 -3.63 -2.57 7.61
CA THR A 138 -2.53 -2.97 6.70
C THR A 138 -2.16 -4.44 6.92
N SER A 139 -2.00 -4.84 8.19
CA SER A 139 -1.62 -6.21 8.58
C SER A 139 -2.70 -7.22 8.23
N VAL A 140 -3.98 -6.93 8.51
CA VAL A 140 -5.11 -7.80 8.16
C VAL A 140 -5.22 -7.96 6.64
N THR A 141 -5.05 -6.88 5.88
CA THR A 141 -5.05 -6.93 4.41
C THR A 141 -3.92 -7.82 3.90
N ALA A 142 -2.72 -7.70 4.47
CA ALA A 142 -1.58 -8.52 4.11
C ALA A 142 -1.76 -10.01 4.45
N LEU A 143 -2.34 -10.31 5.62
CA LEU A 143 -2.69 -11.68 6.00
C LEU A 143 -3.72 -12.28 5.05
N GLY A 144 -4.71 -11.50 4.61
CA GLY A 144 -5.66 -11.90 3.57
C GLY A 144 -4.94 -12.30 2.27
N VAL A 145 -4.05 -11.44 1.77
CA VAL A 145 -3.26 -11.73 0.56
C VAL A 145 -2.40 -12.99 0.70
N LEU A 146 -1.75 -13.18 1.86
CA LEU A 146 -0.99 -14.40 2.15
C LEU A 146 -1.88 -15.66 2.16
N GLY A 147 -3.15 -15.53 2.53
CA GLY A 147 -4.17 -16.58 2.44
C GLY A 147 -4.77 -16.75 1.04
N GLY A 148 -4.35 -15.96 0.04
CA GLY A 148 -4.94 -15.94 -1.30
C GLY A 148 -6.24 -15.13 -1.42
N ASP A 149 -6.63 -14.43 -0.36
CA ASP A 149 -7.81 -13.57 -0.34
C ASP A 149 -7.47 -12.17 -0.89
N THR A 150 -8.12 -11.81 -1.99
CA THR A 150 -8.00 -10.50 -2.65
C THR A 150 -9.33 -9.77 -2.70
N THR A 151 -10.30 -10.11 -1.84
CA THR A 151 -11.63 -9.47 -1.78
C THR A 151 -11.57 -7.97 -1.49
N LEU A 152 -10.54 -7.51 -0.77
CA LEU A 152 -10.29 -6.10 -0.50
C LEU A 152 -9.57 -5.38 -1.66
N ALA A 153 -9.38 -6.03 -2.80
CA ALA A 153 -8.88 -5.37 -4.01
C ALA A 153 -9.76 -4.15 -4.34
N ALA A 154 -9.13 -3.08 -4.81
CA ALA A 154 -9.81 -1.82 -5.16
C ALA A 154 -10.49 -1.08 -3.98
N ILE A 155 -10.31 -1.49 -2.72
CA ILE A 155 -10.88 -0.80 -1.55
C ILE A 155 -9.76 -0.15 -0.73
N SER A 156 -9.85 1.15 -0.50
CA SER A 156 -9.00 1.85 0.49
C SER A 156 -9.77 2.14 1.76
N THR A 157 -9.07 2.21 2.89
CA THR A 157 -9.57 2.63 4.18
C THR A 157 -8.88 3.92 4.59
N GLU A 158 -9.64 4.98 4.78
CA GLU A 158 -9.20 6.30 5.24
C GLU A 158 -9.51 6.42 6.74
N ILE A 159 -8.49 6.68 7.56
CA ILE A 159 -8.57 6.76 9.01
C ILE A 159 -8.22 8.19 9.42
N GLY A 160 -9.14 8.87 10.10
CA GLY A 160 -8.90 10.23 10.57
C GLY A 160 -7.69 10.30 11.52
N ALA A 161 -6.99 11.45 11.56
CA ALA A 161 -5.77 11.62 12.35
C ALA A 161 -5.93 11.37 13.87
N ARG A 162 -7.18 11.35 14.38
CA ARG A 162 -7.51 11.01 15.78
C ARG A 162 -8.30 9.69 15.92
N ALA A 163 -8.30 8.85 14.88
CA ALA A 163 -9.08 7.61 14.79
C ALA A 163 -10.61 7.72 15.00
N VAL A 164 -11.18 8.92 15.03
CA VAL A 164 -12.63 9.12 15.25
C VAL A 164 -13.46 8.75 14.01
N THR A 165 -12.85 8.74 12.83
CA THR A 165 -13.54 8.48 11.56
C THR A 165 -12.81 7.39 10.77
N VAL A 166 -13.58 6.43 10.24
CA VAL A 166 -13.11 5.43 9.29
C VAL A 166 -14.03 5.49 8.08
N VAL A 167 -13.45 5.69 6.89
CA VAL A 167 -14.19 5.75 5.62
C VAL A 167 -13.59 4.75 4.65
N HIS A 168 -14.43 3.92 4.05
CA HIS A 168 -14.01 3.04 2.97
C HIS A 168 -14.33 3.69 1.62
N ARG A 169 -13.38 3.59 0.69
CA ARG A 169 -13.55 4.08 -0.68
C ARG A 169 -13.28 2.95 -1.65
N VAL A 170 -14.21 2.73 -2.56
CA VAL A 170 -14.06 1.83 -3.70
C VAL A 170 -13.45 2.61 -4.86
N TRP A 171 -12.50 1.99 -5.54
CA TRP A 171 -11.76 2.57 -6.64
C TRP A 171 -12.10 1.89 -7.96
N GLY A 172 -12.32 2.70 -8.99
CA GLY A 172 -12.40 2.24 -10.37
C GLY A 172 -11.13 2.55 -11.15
N SER A 173 -11.02 2.01 -12.35
CA SER A 173 -10.05 2.50 -13.32
C SER A 173 -10.36 3.94 -13.71
N ARG A 174 -9.33 4.79 -13.82
CA ARG A 174 -9.50 6.13 -14.41
C ARG A 174 -9.87 6.00 -15.91
N PRO A 175 -10.71 6.90 -16.47
CA PRO A 175 -11.03 6.90 -17.89
C PRO A 175 -9.75 6.90 -18.76
N GLY A 176 -9.75 6.08 -19.81
CA GLY A 176 -8.61 5.96 -20.74
C GLY A 176 -7.38 5.22 -20.19
N CYS A 177 -7.45 4.64 -18.98
CA CYS A 177 -6.34 3.84 -18.48
C CYS A 177 -6.34 2.43 -19.09
N PRO A 178 -5.18 1.91 -19.53
CA PRO A 178 -5.08 0.55 -20.07
C PRO A 178 -5.54 -0.55 -19.10
N CYS A 179 -5.45 -0.32 -17.79
CA CYS A 179 -5.92 -1.31 -16.80
C CYS A 179 -7.44 -1.53 -16.81
N ALA A 180 -8.23 -0.59 -17.36
CA ALA A 180 -9.68 -0.77 -17.51
C ALA A 180 -10.02 -1.96 -18.42
N SER A 181 -9.17 -2.19 -19.44
CA SER A 181 -9.33 -3.26 -20.42
C SER A 181 -8.80 -4.61 -19.96
N ALA A 182 -8.10 -4.67 -18.82
CA ALA A 182 -7.55 -5.92 -18.28
C ALA A 182 -8.62 -6.87 -17.71
N THR A 183 -9.88 -6.43 -17.63
CA THR A 183 -11.02 -7.10 -17.00
C THR A 183 -11.50 -8.41 -17.70
N MET A 184 -10.82 -8.92 -18.72
CA MET A 184 -11.38 -9.95 -19.63
C MET A 184 -10.67 -11.32 -19.62
N ALA A 185 -9.94 -11.67 -18.55
CA ALA A 185 -9.41 -13.03 -18.37
C ALA A 185 -9.72 -13.51 -16.94
N GLY A 186 -10.96 -13.96 -16.75
CA GLY A 186 -11.40 -14.75 -15.59
C GLY A 186 -11.68 -16.17 -16.03
#